data_AF-A0A285TJT9-F1
#
_entry.id   AF-A0A285TJT9-F1
#
_cell.length_a   1.000
_cell.length_b   1.000
_cell.length_c   1.000
_cell.angle_alpha   90.00
_cell.angle_beta   90.00
_cell.angle_gamma   90.00
#
_symmetry.space_group_name_H-M   'P 1'
#
loop_
_entity.id
_entity.type
_entity.pdbx_description
1 polymer ?
#
loop_
_entity_poly.entity_id
_entity_poly.type
_entity_poly.pdbx_seq_one_letter_code
_entity_poly.pdbx_strand_id
1 'polypeptide(L)' 'MSNSDAKKKRLKLLRQQGKDVTISRGNVSFSMHERKTKTKLETLEKKDKKYKKQFLDE' A
#
# COMPACT_ATOMS: atom_id res chain seq x y z
N MET A 1 -11.32 -10.73 11.01
CA MET A 1 -11.48 -10.75 9.54
C MET A 1 -11.72 -12.17 9.09
N SER A 2 -12.94 -12.50 8.64
CA SER A 2 -13.23 -13.83 8.11
C SER A 2 -12.60 -14.02 6.73
N ASN A 3 -12.33 -15.26 6.33
CA ASN A 3 -11.92 -15.54 4.95
C ASN A 3 -13.06 -15.19 4.00
N SER A 4 -12.75 -14.49 2.90
CA SER A 4 -13.71 -14.25 1.83
C SER A 4 -14.20 -15.56 1.23
N ASP A 5 -15.43 -15.59 0.71
CA ASP A 5 -16.00 -16.81 0.11
C ASP A 5 -15.20 -17.28 -1.11
N ALA A 6 -14.63 -16.34 -1.88
CA ALA A 6 -13.70 -16.65 -2.95
C ALA A 6 -12.46 -17.41 -2.46
N LYS A 7 -11.91 -17.04 -1.30
CA LYS A 7 -10.78 -17.76 -0.69
C LYS A 7 -11.20 -19.15 -0.21
N LYS A 8 -12.38 -19.30 0.39
CA LYS A 8 -12.93 -20.61 0.79
C LYS A 8 -13.10 -21.56 -0.40
N LYS A 9 -13.67 -21.07 -1.51
CA LYS A 9 -13.81 -21.85 -2.76
C LYS A 9 -12.47 -22.30 -3.32
N ARG A 10 -11.46 -21.41 -3.34
CA ARG A 10 -10.11 -21.74 -3.80
C ARG A 10 -9.46 -22.84 -2.96
N LEU A 11 -9.58 -22.75 -1.62
CA LEU A 11 -9.05 -23.77 -0.71
C LEU A 11 -9.76 -25.12 -0.89
N LYS A 12 -11.07 -25.12 -1.17
CA LYS A 12 -11.79 -26.35 -1.52
C LYS A 12 -11.22 -26.99 -2.79
N LEU A 13 -11.03 -26.21 -3.86
CA LEU A 13 -10.45 -26.70 -5.11
C LEU A 13 -9.02 -27.20 -4.94
N LEU A 14 -8.21 -26.49 -4.14
CA LEU A 14 -6.85 -26.93 -3.82
C LEU A 14 -6.85 -28.29 -3.12
N ARG A 15 -7.75 -28.51 -2.16
CA ARG A 15 -7.88 -29.81 -1.46
C ARG A 15 -8.39 -30.93 -2.36
N GLN A 16 -9.30 -30.64 -3.28
CA GLN A 16 -9.95 -31.66 -4.13
C GLN A 16 -9.14 -32.00 -5.38
N GLN A 17 -8.50 -31.02 -5.99
CA GLN A 17 -7.86 -31.13 -7.30
C GLN A 17 -6.35 -30.84 -7.27
N GLY A 18 -5.80 -30.40 -6.13
CA GLY A 18 -4.38 -30.03 -5.99
C GLY A 18 -3.98 -28.76 -6.75
N LYS A 19 -4.90 -28.12 -7.47
CA LYS A 19 -4.60 -26.98 -8.34
C LYS A 19 -4.52 -25.67 -7.55
N ASP A 20 -3.33 -25.09 -7.45
CA ASP A 20 -3.13 -23.76 -6.90
C ASP A 20 -3.12 -22.68 -8.01
N VAL A 21 -4.22 -21.94 -8.11
CA VAL A 21 -4.39 -20.83 -9.06
C VAL A 21 -3.58 -19.58 -8.69
N THR A 22 -2.97 -19.52 -7.50
CA THR A 22 -2.14 -18.38 -7.11
C THR A 22 -0.79 -18.38 -7.82
N ILE A 23 -0.27 -19.55 -8.17
CA ILE A 23 1.01 -19.72 -8.88
C ILE A 23 0.94 -19.09 -10.28
N SER A 24 -0.19 -19.28 -10.99
CA SER A 24 -0.38 -18.74 -12.34
C SER A 24 -0.76 -17.26 -12.38
N ARG A 25 -1.07 -16.63 -11.24
CA ARG A 25 -1.61 -15.26 -11.20
C ARG A 25 -0.53 -14.18 -11.34
N GLY A 26 0.74 -14.57 -11.27
CA GLY A 26 1.87 -13.65 -11.23
C GLY A 26 2.01 -12.99 -9.85
N ASN A 27 3.25 -12.73 -9.44
CA ASN A 27 3.55 -12.00 -8.22
C ASN A 27 4.13 -10.63 -8.56
N VAL A 28 3.77 -9.62 -7.78
CA VAL A 28 4.29 -8.26 -7.93
C VAL A 28 5.24 -7.99 -6.77
N SER A 29 6.50 -7.71 -7.07
CA SER A 29 7.57 -7.58 -6.07
C SER A 29 7.68 -6.17 -5.46
N PHE A 30 7.08 -5.16 -6.08
CA PHE A 30 7.11 -3.77 -5.64
C PHE A 30 5.73 -3.14 -5.71
N SER A 31 5.53 -2.03 -5.02
CA SER A 31 4.24 -1.34 -5.06
C SER A 31 4.08 -0.56 -6.36
N MET A 32 3.00 -0.82 -7.10
CA MET A 32 2.69 -0.20 -8.40
C MET A 32 1.87 1.10 -8.29
N HIS A 33 1.71 1.66 -7.09
CA HIS A 33 0.98 2.93 -6.95
C HIS A 33 1.74 4.08 -7.63
N GLU A 34 1.00 5.00 -8.23
CA GLU A 34 1.56 6.26 -8.70
C GLU A 34 2.09 7.05 -7.50
N ARG A 35 3.37 7.41 -7.54
CA ARG A 35 3.99 8.27 -6.53
C ARG A 35 3.91 9.71 -7.01
N LYS A 36 3.17 10.54 -6.26
CA LYS A 36 3.06 11.98 -6.52
C LYS A 36 3.95 12.74 -5.54
N THR A 37 4.59 13.79 -6.04
CA THR A 37 5.32 14.73 -5.18
C THR A 37 4.35 15.60 -4.41
N LYS A 38 4.83 16.21 -3.32
CA LYS A 38 4.01 17.08 -2.48
C LYS A 38 3.44 18.26 -3.26
N THR A 39 2.23 18.67 -2.92
CA THR A 39 1.62 19.90 -3.45
C THR A 39 2.26 21.15 -2.85
N LYS A 40 1.96 22.33 -3.41
CA LYS A 40 2.40 23.62 -2.86
C LYS A 40 1.98 23.78 -1.39
N LEU A 41 0.74 23.43 -1.07
CA LEU A 41 0.18 23.52 0.28
C LEU A 41 0.91 22.59 1.25
N GLU A 42 1.07 21.31 0.89
CA GLU A 42 1.80 20.32 1.69
C GLU A 42 3.28 20.68 1.89
N THR A 43 3.85 21.42 0.94
CA THR A 43 5.24 21.88 1.03
C THR A 43 5.37 23.06 1.98
N LEU A 44 4.45 24.03 1.95
CA LEU A 44 4.40 25.15 2.90
C LEU A 44 4.18 24.63 4.32
N GLU A 45 3.20 23.74 4.51
CA GLU A 45 2.95 23.10 5.80
C GLU A 45 4.18 22.35 6.31
N LYS A 46 4.88 21.61 5.42
CA LYS A 46 6.13 20.96 5.77
C LYS A 46 7.19 21.97 6.20
N LYS A 47 7.33 23.12 5.54
CA LYS A 47 8.31 24.17 5.93
C LYS A 47 8.01 24.69 7.33
N ASP A 48 6.74 24.89 7.66
CA ASP A 48 6.34 25.43 8.95
C ASP A 48 6.49 24.42 10.10
N LYS A 49 6.22 23.14 9.83
CA LYS A 49 6.16 22.09 10.87
C LYS A 49 7.42 21.26 10.99
N LYS A 50 8.24 21.13 9.94
CA LYS A 50 9.38 20.18 9.93
C LYS A 50 10.50 20.59 10.89
N TYR A 51 10.78 21.89 10.98
CA TYR A 51 11.87 22.40 11.80
C TYR A 51 11.33 23.40 12.81
N LYS A 52 11.88 23.40 14.02
CA LYS A 52 11.58 24.43 15.03
C LYS A 52 12.04 25.78 14.48
N LYS A 53 11.11 26.70 14.22
CA LYS A 53 11.43 28.06 13.78
C LYS A 53 12.23 28.74 14.90
N GLN A 54 13.43 29.18 14.57
CA GLN A 54 14.14 30.16 15.38
C GLN A 54 13.69 31.51 14.86
N PHE A 55 12.77 32.15 15.58
CA PHE A 55 12.50 33.56 15.34
C PHE A 55 13.69 34.30 15.95
N LEU A 56 14.50 34.93 15.10
CA LEU A 56 15.44 35.95 15.57
C LEU A 56 14.56 37.14 15.94
N ASP A 57 14.45 37.40 17.24
CA ASP A 57 13.85 38.63 17.74
C ASP A 57 14.84 39.76 17.43
N GLU A 58 14.55 40.56 16.39
CA GLU A 58 15.14 41.88 16.16
C GLU A 58 14.24 42.98 16.72
#